data_AF-A0A076H017-F1
#
_entry.id   AF-A0A076H017-F1
#
_cell.length_a   1.000
_cell.length_b   1.000
_cell.length_c   1.000
_cell.angle_alpha   90.00
_cell.angle_beta   90.00
_cell.angle_gamma   90.00
#
_symmetry.space_group_name_H-M   'P 1'
#
loop_
_entity.id
_entity.type
_entity.pdbx_description
1 polymer ?
#
loop_
_entity_poly.entity_id
_entity_poly.type
_entity_poly.pdbx_seq_one_letter_code
_entity_poly.pdbx_strand_id
1 'polypeptide(L)' 'MPATPSDDLQPLLQQLDQDRAWLLEQIDRGRWPDLRLDLAALERELGQMLSRASDLQEETGQG' A
#
# COMPACT_ATOMS: atom_id res chain seq x y z
N MET A 1 -8.90 -22.29 13.95
CA MET A 1 -7.54 -21.78 14.20
C MET A 1 -7.59 -20.27 14.05
N PRO A 2 -7.26 -19.45 15.06
CA PRO A 2 -7.11 -18.02 14.84
C PRO A 2 -5.84 -17.80 14.01
N ALA A 3 -5.97 -17.18 12.85
CA ALA A 3 -4.80 -16.75 12.06
C ALA A 3 -4.01 -15.76 12.90
N THR A 4 -2.73 -16.03 13.13
CA THR A 4 -1.82 -15.11 13.78
C THR A 4 -1.55 -13.94 12.83
N PRO A 5 -1.69 -12.68 13.27
CA PRO A 5 -1.62 -11.50 12.39
C PRO A 5 -0.26 -11.32 11.69
N SER A 6 0.75 -12.08 12.09
CA SER A 6 2.11 -12.06 11.52
C SER A 6 2.27 -12.88 10.23
N ASP A 7 1.45 -13.92 10.01
CA ASP A 7 1.58 -14.80 8.83
C ASP A 7 1.03 -14.15 7.55
N ASP A 8 0.15 -13.16 7.72
CA ASP A 8 -0.59 -12.49 6.63
C ASP A 8 -0.02 -11.11 6.25
N LEU A 9 1.09 -10.66 6.86
CA LEU A 9 1.58 -9.30 6.62
C LEU A 9 2.13 -9.11 5.21
N GLN A 10 2.94 -10.04 4.71
CA GLN A 10 3.50 -9.97 3.36
C GLN A 10 2.42 -9.98 2.26
N PRO A 11 1.43 -10.89 2.27
CA PRO A 11 0.33 -10.83 1.29
C PRO A 11 -0.54 -9.58 1.46
N LEU A 12 -0.71 -9.06 2.68
CA LEU A 12 -1.42 -7.80 2.91
C LEU A 12 -0.70 -6.60 2.29
N LEU A 13 0.64 -6.53 2.43
CA LEU A 13 1.45 -5.48 1.81
C LEU A 13 1.36 -5.54 0.28
N GLN A 14 1.36 -6.74 -0.31
CA GLN A 14 1.18 -6.91 -1.76
C GLN A 14 -0.21 -6.46 -2.22
N GLN A 15 -1.26 -6.80 -1.47
CA GLN A 15 -2.62 -6.37 -1.78
C GLN A 15 -2.74 -4.84 -1.74
N LEU A 16 -2.20 -4.20 -0.70
CA LEU A 16 -2.19 -2.73 -0.61
C LEU A 16 -1.41 -2.08 -1.75
N ASP A 17 -0.28 -2.64 -2.18
CA ASP A 17 0.47 -2.10 -3.32
C ASP A 17 -0.34 -2.20 -4.62
N GLN A 18 -1.03 -3.33 -4.84
CA GLN A 18 -1.92 -3.52 -5.97
C GLN A 18 -3.06 -2.49 -5.97
N ASP A 19 -3.70 -2.29 -4.82
CA ASP A 19 -4.81 -1.33 -4.66
C ASP A 19 -4.33 0.12 -4.85
N ARG A 20 -3.14 0.45 -4.33
CA ARG A 20 -2.48 1.75 -4.55
C ARG A 20 -2.24 2.01 -6.04
N ALA A 21 -1.68 1.03 -6.75
CA ALA A 21 -1.42 1.14 -8.19
C ALA A 21 -2.73 1.29 -8.99
N TRP A 22 -3.78 0.55 -8.60
CA TRP A 22 -5.10 0.69 -9.21
C TRP A 22 -5.68 2.09 -8.99
N LEU A 23 -5.59 2.62 -7.76
CA LEU A 23 -6.06 3.97 -7.43
C LEU A 23 -5.38 5.03 -8.30
N LEU A 24 -4.04 4.94 -8.45
CA LEU A 24 -3.27 5.85 -9.29
C LEU A 24 -3.73 5.79 -10.76
N GLU A 25 -3.93 4.59 -11.31
CA GLU A 25 -4.43 4.43 -12.68
C GLU A 25 -5.81 5.08 -12.87
N GLN A 26 -6.73 4.90 -11.90
CA GLN A 26 -8.05 5.52 -11.98
C GLN A 26 -7.97 7.05 -11.96
N ILE A 27 -7.09 7.60 -11.12
CA ILE A 27 -6.83 9.04 -11.05
C ILE A 27 -6.33 9.55 -12.41
N ASP A 28 -5.36 8.85 -13.02
CA ASP A 28 -4.80 9.22 -14.33
C ASP A 28 -5.83 9.13 -15.46
N ARG A 29 -6.78 8.20 -15.37
CA ARG A 29 -7.94 8.12 -16.28
C ARG A 29 -8.98 9.22 -16.07
N GLY A 30 -8.77 10.12 -15.11
CA GLY A 30 -9.64 11.26 -14.83
C GLY A 30 -10.85 10.94 -13.94
N ARG A 31 -10.82 9.82 -13.21
CA ARG A 31 -11.84 9.51 -12.20
C ARG A 31 -11.70 10.46 -11.01
N TRP A 32 -12.84 10.81 -10.41
CA TRP A 32 -12.94 11.68 -9.23
C TRP A 32 -12.15 13.01 -9.36
N PRO A 33 -12.45 13.83 -10.38
CA PRO A 33 -11.72 15.06 -10.63
C PRO A 33 -11.70 16.01 -9.43
N ASP A 34 -12.79 16.09 -8.67
CA ASP A 34 -12.92 16.93 -7.48
C ASP A 34 -12.02 16.47 -6.30
N LEU A 35 -11.61 15.20 -6.28
CA LEU A 35 -10.78 14.60 -5.22
C LEU A 35 -9.37 14.24 -5.69
N ARG A 36 -9.00 14.62 -6.93
CA ARG A 36 -7.75 14.18 -7.57
C ARG A 36 -6.52 14.46 -6.70
N LEU A 37 -6.44 15.66 -6.12
CA LEU A 37 -5.29 16.07 -5.31
C LEU A 37 -5.22 15.31 -4.00
N ASP A 38 -6.35 15.15 -3.31
CA ASP A 38 -6.43 14.39 -2.07
C ASP A 38 -6.11 12.90 -2.29
N LEU A 39 -6.64 12.29 -3.36
CA LEU A 39 -6.37 10.90 -3.71
C LEU A 39 -4.91 10.68 -4.13
N ALA A 40 -4.29 11.65 -4.82
CA ALA A 40 -2.88 11.59 -5.15
C ALA A 40 -1.99 11.74 -3.89
N ALA A 41 -2.38 12.58 -2.93
CA ALA A 41 -1.69 12.70 -1.66
C ALA A 41 -1.79 11.39 -0.86
N LEU A 42 -2.98 10.78 -0.82
CA LEU A 42 -3.22 9.49 -0.17
C LEU A 42 -2.37 8.37 -0.80
N GLU A 43 -2.35 8.27 -2.14
CA GLU A 43 -1.51 7.30 -2.86
C GLU A 43 -0.03 7.44 -2.46
N ARG A 44 0.47 8.68 -2.41
CA ARG A 44 1.86 8.95 -2.01
C ARG A 44 2.14 8.59 -0.55
N GLU A 45 1.20 8.80 0.34
CA GLU A 45 1.33 8.40 1.75
C GLU A 45 1.35 6.87 1.88
N LEU A 46 0.46 6.17 1.15
CA LEU A 46 0.45 4.72 1.07
C LEU A 46 1.77 4.16 0.52
N GLY A 47 2.33 4.78 -0.53
CA GLY A 47 3.62 4.38 -1.09
C GLY A 47 4.76 4.47 -0.06
N GLN A 48 4.81 5.55 0.72
CA GLN A 48 5.81 5.72 1.78
C GLN A 48 5.63 4.69 2.91
N MET A 49 4.39 4.41 3.30
CA MET A 49 4.10 3.41 4.33
C MET A 49 4.53 2.02 3.88
N LEU A 50 4.19 1.63 2.64
CA LEU A 50 4.56 0.34 2.07
C LEU A 50 6.08 0.16 2.00
N SER A 51 6.82 1.19 1.55
CA SER A 51 8.29 1.14 1.54
C SER A 51 8.88 0.90 2.94
N ARG A 52 8.36 1.59 3.97
CA ARG A 52 8.82 1.39 5.36
C ARG A 52 8.47 0.00 5.90
N ALA A 53 7.29 -0.50 5.56
CA ALA A 53 6.85 -1.82 6.01
C ALA A 53 7.70 -2.94 5.36
N SER A 54 8.05 -2.80 4.08
CA SER A 54 8.97 -3.71 3.40
C SER A 54 10.36 -3.71 4.03
N ASP A 55 10.92 -2.53 4.29
CA ASP A 55 12.23 -2.36 4.94
C ASP A 55 12.25 -3.02 6.33
N LEU A 56 11.18 -2.86 7.11
CA LEU A 56 11.04 -3.51 8.42
C LEU A 56 10.95 -5.04 8.30
N GLN A 57 10.30 -5.57 7.25
CA GLN A 57 10.24 -7.02 7.00
C GLN A 57 11.62 -7.58 6.64
N GLU A 58 12.41 -6.85 5.87
CA GLU A 58 13.78 -7.23 5.54
C GLU A 58 14.68 -7.23 6.79
N GLU A 59 14.52 -6.25 7.68
CA GLU A 59 15.27 -6.15 8.94
C GLU A 59 14.87 -7.23 9.95
N THR A 60 13.57 -7.54 10.05
CA THR A 60 13.07 -8.61 10.96
C THR A 60 13.36 -10.02 10.46
N GLY A 61 13.57 -10.23 9.15
CA GLY A 61 13.99 -11.50 8.57
C GLY A 61 15.49 -11.82 8.69
N GLN A 62 16.31 -10.88 9.16
CA GLN A 62 17.77 -11.02 9.31
C GLN A 62 18.22 -11.37 10.76
N GLY A 63 17.29 -11.72 11.65
CA GLY A 63 17.55 -12.05 13.06
C GLY A 63 17.63 -13.54 13.38
#